data_AF-A0AAC9NLL9-F1
#
_entry.id   AF-A0AAC9NLL9-F1
#
_cell.length_a   1.000
_cell.length_b   1.000
_cell.length_c   1.000
_cell.angle_alpha   90.00
_cell.angle_beta   90.00
_cell.angle_gamma   90.00
#
_symmetry.space_group_name_H-M   'P 1'
#
loop_
_entity.id
_entity.type
_entity.pdbx_description
1 polymer ?
#
loop_
_entity_poly.entity_id
_entity_poly.type
_entity_poly.pdbx_seq_one_letter_code
_entity_poly.pdbx_strand_id
1 'polypeptide(L)'
;MFEQLKKLVQFYDEVLSMPHRQEIARELRDEDDLFMLLLYSEMIGIPNPVYYYTLELYPYMMEKFHDWHLRMGMEKSPLTGIRCC
;
A
#
# COMPACT_ATOMS: atom_id res chain seq x y z
N MET A 1 -27.83 -15.12 29.95
CA MET A 1 -26.61 -15.55 30.67
C MET A 1 -25.61 -16.23 29.72
N PHE A 2 -25.93 -17.39 29.12
CA PHE A 2 -25.03 -18.09 28.17
C PHE A 2 -24.62 -17.24 26.95
N GLU A 3 -25.54 -16.44 26.39
CA GLU A 3 -25.20 -15.59 25.24
C GLU A 3 -24.32 -14.37 25.58
N GLN A 4 -24.39 -13.88 26.81
CA GLN A 4 -23.45 -12.83 27.25
C GLN A 4 -22.05 -13.40 27.46
N LEU A 5 -21.94 -14.65 27.91
CA LEU A 5 -20.67 -15.34 28.07
C LEU A 5 -20.00 -15.58 26.70
N LYS A 6 -20.75 -16.06 25.70
CA LYS A 6 -20.24 -16.24 24.33
C LYS A 6 -19.76 -14.92 23.71
N LYS A 7 -20.53 -13.83 23.87
CA LYS A 7 -20.11 -12.50 23.40
C LYS A 7 -18.82 -12.02 24.05
N LEU A 8 -18.65 -12.25 25.36
CA LEU A 8 -17.41 -11.90 26.06
C LEU A 8 -16.20 -12.69 25.54
N VAL A 9 -16.38 -13.99 25.27
CA VAL A 9 -15.32 -14.84 24.71
C VAL A 9 -14.96 -14.40 23.29
N GLN A 10 -15.95 -14.11 22.43
CA GLN A 10 -15.71 -13.60 21.08
C GLN A 10 -14.98 -12.26 21.10
N PHE A 11 -15.40 -11.33 21.96
CA PHE A 11 -14.74 -10.03 22.10
C PHE A 11 -13.29 -10.18 22.57
N TYR A 12 -13.04 -11.08 23.52
CA TYR A 12 -11.68 -11.35 24.00
C TYR A 12 -10.78 -11.92 22.90
N ASP A 13 -11.28 -12.86 22.11
CA ASP A 13 -10.56 -13.44 20.97
C ASP A 13 -10.31 -12.39 19.86
N GLU A 14 -11.28 -11.50 19.65
CA GLU A 14 -11.16 -10.40 18.70
C GLU A 14 -10.11 -9.37 19.13
N VAL A 15 -10.03 -9.06 20.43
CA VAL A 15 -9.01 -8.16 21.00
C VAL A 15 -7.62 -8.77 20.91
N LEU A 16 -7.47 -10.07 21.17
CA LEU A 16 -6.18 -10.76 21.05
C LEU A 16 -5.70 -10.88 19.60
N SER A 17 -6.63 -11.07 18.65
CA SER A 17 -6.30 -11.18 17.23
C SER A 17 -6.09 -9.83 16.53
N MET A 18 -6.54 -8.72 17.14
CA MET A 18 -6.44 -7.38 16.55
C MET A 18 -5.01 -6.92 16.27
N PRO A 19 -4.02 -7.01 17.20
CA PRO A 19 -2.64 -6.60 16.93
C PRO A 19 -2.02 -7.36 15.76
N HIS A 20 -2.31 -8.66 15.66
CA HIS A 20 -1.79 -9.50 14.58
C HIS A 20 -2.36 -9.08 13.22
N ARG A 21 -3.67 -8.77 13.14
CA ARG A 21 -4.27 -8.24 11.91
C ARG A 21 -3.67 -6.89 11.50
N GLN A 22 -3.37 -6.03 12.47
CA GLN A 22 -2.74 -4.74 12.21
C GLN A 22 -1.31 -4.89 11.68
N GLU A 23 -0.53 -5.80 12.27
CA GLU A 23 0.82 -6.12 11.81
C GLU A 23 0.82 -6.62 10.36
N ILE A 24 -0.04 -7.60 10.04
CA ILE A 24 -0.19 -8.11 8.68
C ILE A 24 -0.57 -6.98 7.71
N ALA A 25 -1.52 -6.12 8.08
CA ALA A 25 -1.94 -5.01 7.23
C ALA A 25 -0.83 -3.96 7.02
N ARG A 26 0.11 -3.84 7.95
CA ARG A 26 1.28 -2.97 7.78
C ARG A 26 2.28 -3.60 6.81
N GLU A 27 2.63 -4.87 7.01
CA GLU A 27 3.58 -5.57 6.13
C GLU A 27 3.08 -5.61 4.67
N LEU A 28 1.79 -5.94 4.46
CA LEU A 28 1.19 -5.91 3.12
C LEU A 28 1.27 -4.51 2.47
N ARG A 29 1.14 -3.45 3.27
CA ARG A 29 1.25 -2.08 2.78
C ARG A 29 2.68 -1.71 2.44
N ASP A 30 3.64 -2.15 3.25
CA ASP A 30 5.06 -1.94 3.00
C ASP A 30 5.51 -2.66 1.73
N GLU A 31 5.00 -3.87 1.47
CA GLU A 31 5.20 -4.60 0.21
C GLU A 31 4.60 -3.86 -0.99
N ASP A 32 3.36 -3.36 -0.87
CA ASP A 32 2.71 -2.57 -1.91
C ASP A 32 3.49 -1.27 -2.22
N ASP A 33 3.96 -0.56 -1.18
CA ASP A 33 4.71 0.69 -1.34
C ASP A 33 6.10 0.43 -1.97
N LEU A 34 6.75 -0.70 -1.65
CA LEU A 34 7.98 -1.15 -2.30
C LEU A 34 7.74 -1.49 -3.78
N PHE A 35 6.64 -2.18 -4.10
CA PHE A 35 6.29 -2.51 -5.47
C PHE A 35 6.05 -1.24 -6.31
N MET A 36 5.32 -0.27 -5.76
CA MET A 36 5.10 1.03 -6.40
C MET A 36 6.41 1.80 -6.58
N LEU A 37 7.32 1.77 -5.60
CA LEU A 37 8.64 2.36 -5.73
C LEU A 37 9.43 1.72 -6.87
N LEU A 38 9.43 0.39 -7.00
CA LEU A 38 10.12 -0.30 -8.08
C LEU A 38 9.54 0.09 -9.44
N LEU A 39 8.22 0.11 -9.56
CA LEU A 39 7.55 0.57 -10.77
C LEU A 39 8.00 1.98 -11.13
N TYR A 40 7.79 2.97 -10.25
CA TYR A 40 7.96 4.40 -10.56
C TYR A 40 9.36 4.98 -10.26
N SER A 41 10.33 4.13 -9.91
CA SER A 41 11.72 4.50 -9.60
C SER A 41 12.36 5.41 -10.67
N GLU A 42 12.20 5.08 -11.94
CA GLU A 42 12.72 5.86 -13.08
C GLU A 42 12.22 7.31 -13.06
N MET A 43 10.96 7.52 -12.69
CA MET A 43 10.34 8.85 -12.66
C MET A 43 10.84 9.72 -11.50
N ILE A 44 11.40 9.10 -10.47
CA ILE A 44 12.05 9.77 -9.33
C ILE A 44 13.57 9.91 -9.59
N GLY A 45 14.07 9.41 -10.73
CA GLY A 45 15.48 9.49 -11.11
C GLY A 45 16.34 8.34 -10.59
N ILE A 46 15.72 7.25 -10.12
CA ILE A 46 16.40 6.02 -9.74
C ILE A 46 16.35 5.06 -10.94
N PRO A 47 17.49 4.66 -11.52
CA PRO A 47 17.48 3.78 -12.68
C PRO A 47 16.98 2.38 -12.32
N ASN A 48 16.01 1.87 -13.09
CA ASN A 48 15.46 0.53 -12.98
C ASN A 48 15.72 -0.28 -14.26
N PRO A 49 16.57 -1.33 -14.19
CA PRO A 49 16.93 -2.13 -15.35
C PRO A 49 15.76 -2.94 -15.94
N VAL A 50 14.65 -3.10 -15.22
CA VAL A 50 13.50 -3.93 -15.61
C VAL A 50 12.28 -3.08 -15.98
N TYR A 51 12.37 -1.74 -15.93
CA TYR A 51 11.26 -0.81 -16.17
C TYR A 51 10.46 -1.16 -17.44
N TYR A 52 11.17 -1.46 -18.54
CA TYR A 52 10.57 -1.77 -19.83
C TYR A 52 9.58 -2.94 -19.78
N TYR A 53 9.87 -3.98 -18.98
CA TYR A 53 9.01 -5.14 -18.84
C TYR A 53 7.78 -4.87 -17.98
N THR A 54 7.82 -3.83 -17.16
CA THR A 54 6.75 -3.49 -16.22
C THR A 54 5.82 -2.38 -16.73
N LEU A 55 6.07 -1.86 -17.94
CA LEU A 55 5.27 -0.80 -18.56
C LEU A 55 3.79 -1.14 -18.68
N GLU A 56 3.45 -2.42 -18.89
CA GLU A 56 2.07 -2.88 -19.01
C GLU A 56 1.27 -2.73 -17.71
N LEU A 57 1.96 -2.68 -16.56
CA LEU A 57 1.33 -2.57 -15.24
C LEU A 57 0.97 -1.12 -14.89
N TYR A 58 1.58 -0.14 -15.56
CA TYR A 58 1.43 1.27 -15.25
C TYR A 58 -0.02 1.76 -15.27
N PRO A 59 -0.86 1.44 -16.28
CA PRO A 59 -2.25 1.88 -16.32
C PRO A 59 -3.06 1.37 -15.13
N TYR A 60 -2.80 0.14 -14.67
CA TYR A 60 -3.51 -0.48 -13.56
C TYR A 60 -3.11 0.11 -12.20
N MET A 61 -1.83 0.46 -12.05
CA MET A 61 -1.32 1.05 -10.82
C MET A 61 -1.55 2.56 -10.73
N MET A 62 -1.96 3.18 -11.84
CA MET A 62 -2.18 4.63 -11.92
C MET A 62 -3.27 5.10 -10.94
N GLU A 63 -4.32 4.30 -10.72
CA GLU A 63 -5.39 4.63 -9.77
C GLU A 63 -4.87 4.71 -8.32
N LYS A 64 -3.90 3.86 -7.97
CA LYS A 64 -3.31 3.78 -6.63
C LYS A 64 -2.15 4.76 -6.41
N PHE A 65 -1.66 5.38 -7.49
CA PHE A 65 -0.49 6.24 -7.43
C PHE A 65 -0.70 7.47 -6.56
N HIS A 66 -1.88 8.10 -6.65
CA HIS A 66 -2.19 9.31 -5.87
C HIS A 66 -1.97 9.07 -4.37
N ASP A 67 -2.55 7.99 -3.85
CA ASP A 67 -2.43 7.67 -2.44
C ASP A 67 -0.99 7.25 -2.06
N TRP A 68 -0.27 6.60 -2.98
CA TRP A 68 1.12 6.21 -2.76
C TRP A 68 2.07 7.41 -2.67
N HIS A 69 2.06 8.34 -3.64
CA HIS A 69 3.02 9.46 -3.62
C HIS A 69 2.76 10.39 -2.42
N LEU A 70 1.49 10.53 -1.98
CA LEU A 70 1.15 11.22 -0.75
C LEU A 70 1.69 10.50 0.50
N ARG A 71 1.57 9.16 0.58
CA ARG A 71 2.17 8.38 1.67
C ARG A 71 3.69 8.49 1.72
N MET A 72 4.33 8.55 0.55
CA MET A 72 5.77 8.77 0.42
C MET A 72 6.20 10.20 0.80
N GLY A 73 5.25 11.09 1.11
CA GLY A 73 5.52 12.47 1.53
C GLY A 73 5.95 13.39 0.39
N MET A 74 5.60 13.05 -0.86
CA MET A 74 5.94 13.86 -2.03
C MET A 74 4.94 15.01 -2.17
N GLU A 75 5.41 16.27 -2.15
CA GLU A 75 4.53 17.44 -2.32
C GLU A 75 3.94 17.54 -3.73
N LYS A 76 4.68 17.06 -4.73
CA LYS A 76 4.28 17.06 -6.14
C LYS A 76 4.52 15.69 -6.75
N SER A 77 3.64 15.33 -7.67
CA SER A 77 3.82 14.11 -8.44
C SER A 77 5.12 14.16 -9.25
N PRO A 78 5.94 13.10 -9.23
CA PRO A 78 7.10 12.96 -10.12
C PRO A 78 6.72 12.76 -11.60
N LEU A 79 5.43 12.56 -11.90
CA LEU A 79 4.95 12.35 -13.27
C LEU A 79 4.99 13.66 -14.05
N THR A 80 5.74 13.67 -15.15
CA THR A 80 5.84 14.84 -16.05
C THR A 80 4.70 14.92 -17.07
N GLY A 81 4.12 13.78 -17.46
CA GLY A 81 3.08 13.72 -18.51
C GLY A 81 1.63 13.70 -18.00
N ILE A 82 1.42 13.32 -16.73
CA ILE A 82 0.10 13.21 -16.11
C ILE A 82 0.12 14.04 -14.84
N ARG A 83 -0.77 15.00 -14.72
CA ARG A 83 -0.91 15.78 -13.49
C ARG A 83 -1.66 14.94 -12.47
N CYS A 84 -0.93 14.44 -11.48
CA CYS A 84 -1.52 13.97 -10.24
C CYS A 84 -1.38 15.11 -9.22
N CYS A 85 -2.53 15.71 -8.85
CA CYS A 85 -2.69 16.99 -8.15
C CYS A 85 -2.46 18.25 -9.01
#